data_AF-A0A2V2WP77-F1
#
_entry.id   AF-A0A2V2WP77-F1
#
_cell.length_a   1.000
_cell.length_b   1.000
_cell.length_c   1.000
_cell.angle_alpha   90.00
_cell.angle_beta   90.00
_cell.angle_gamma   90.00
#
_symmetry.space_group_name_H-M   'P 1'
#
loop_
_entity.id
_entity.type
_entity.pdbx_description
1 polymer ?
#
loop_
_entity_poly.entity_id
_entity_poly.type
_entity_poly.pdbx_seq_one_letter_code
_entity_poly.pdbx_strand_id
1 'polypeptide(L)'
;MRLPVAQSNFDSRLYRDVTDEFDLVFFGGDLNYRINGTRKAIEYIIKNHKDIRSILVHNDQPNLERAKGLVFRRFYEGNLLFRPTYKYEIAHDAYNYTKKKDRMPAYCDRVLYKRGQGSRAGRVRIRLYTDVQHLRTSDHRPVVAIFDLATCAHLPSFPR
;
A
#
# COMPACT_ATOMS: atom_id res chain seq x y z
N MET A 1 -16.13 18.92 17.94
CA MET A 1 -14.93 18.55 18.71
C MET A 1 -13.74 18.62 17.75
N ARG A 2 -12.94 19.69 17.79
CA ARG A 2 -11.71 19.80 16.99
C ARG A 2 -10.61 19.05 17.74
N LEU A 3 -9.97 18.08 17.10
CA LEU A 3 -8.79 17.45 17.66
C LEU A 3 -7.67 18.51 17.74
N PRO A 4 -6.89 18.55 18.84
CA PRO A 4 -5.80 19.48 18.97
C PRO A 4 -4.77 19.21 17.87
N VAL A 5 -4.33 20.28 17.21
CA VAL A 5 -3.17 20.24 16.32
C VAL A 5 -1.97 20.01 17.23
N ALA A 6 -1.32 18.86 17.12
CA ALA A 6 -0.06 18.62 17.79
C ALA A 6 0.95 19.67 17.30
N GLN A 7 1.23 20.68 18.13
CA GLN A 7 2.42 21.50 17.96
C GLN A 7 3.61 20.59 18.21
N SER A 8 4.16 20.07 17.13
CA SER A 8 5.32 19.23 17.20
C SER A 8 6.56 20.09 17.00
N ASN A 9 7.17 20.46 18.12
CA ASN A 9 8.62 20.69 18.12
C ASN A 9 9.30 19.33 17.88
N PHE A 10 9.22 18.82 16.64
CA PHE A 10 9.98 17.64 16.22
C PHE A 10 11.43 18.07 16.05
N ASP A 11 12.26 17.82 17.06
CA ASP A 11 13.70 17.80 16.86
C ASP A 11 14.05 16.58 16.00
N SER A 12 14.11 16.81 14.69
CA SER A 12 14.45 15.81 13.67
C SER A 12 15.83 15.15 13.85
N ARG A 13 16.66 15.62 14.79
CA ARG A 13 18.04 15.13 14.99
C ARG A 13 18.16 13.98 16.00
N LEU A 14 17.12 13.67 16.77
CA LEU A 14 17.21 12.70 17.89
C LEU A 14 16.62 11.31 17.63
N TYR A 15 15.82 11.12 16.57
CA TYR A 15 15.23 9.83 16.25
C TYR A 15 15.75 9.25 14.95
N ARG A 16 16.55 8.19 15.07
CA ARG A 16 16.97 7.34 13.95
C ARG A 16 15.74 6.63 13.39
N ASP A 17 15.54 6.72 12.08
CA ASP A 17 14.52 5.92 11.39
C ASP A 17 14.98 4.46 11.39
N VAL A 18 14.29 3.59 12.14
CA VAL A 18 14.63 2.15 12.27
C VAL A 18 14.68 1.45 10.91
N THR A 19 13.91 1.95 9.93
CA THR A 19 13.90 1.36 8.58
C THR A 19 15.15 1.70 7.78
N ASP A 20 16.01 2.61 8.27
CA ASP A 20 17.36 2.84 7.72
C ASP A 20 18.43 1.92 8.36
N GLU A 21 18.07 1.04 9.30
CA GLU A 21 18.98 0.02 9.84
C GLU A 21 19.10 -1.24 8.97
N PHE A 22 18.23 -1.37 7.97
CA PHE A 22 18.20 -2.49 7.05
C PHE A 22 18.55 -2.02 5.63
N ASP A 23 19.25 -2.86 4.87
CA ASP A 23 19.53 -2.57 3.46
C ASP A 23 18.24 -2.42 2.65
N LEU A 24 17.25 -3.26 2.94
CA LEU A 24 15.95 -3.27 2.29
C LEU A 24 14.85 -3.65 3.29
N VAL A 25 13.78 -2.85 3.32
CA VAL A 25 12.60 -3.06 4.15
C VAL A 25 11.40 -3.34 3.27
N PHE A 26 10.66 -4.40 3.56
CA PHE A 26 9.32 -4.64 3.03
C PHE A 26 8.31 -4.35 4.12
N PHE A 27 7.24 -3.65 3.77
CA PHE A 27 6.18 -3.28 4.69
C PHE A 27 4.83 -3.50 4.02
N GLY A 28 3.94 -4.27 4.62
CA GLY A 28 2.66 -4.57 4.01
C GLY A 28 1.70 -5.30 4.93
N GLY A 29 0.46 -5.41 4.47
CA GLY A 29 -0.68 -5.98 5.20
C GLY A 29 -1.96 -5.21 4.93
N ASP A 30 -2.99 -5.44 5.75
CA ASP A 30 -4.21 -4.60 5.79
C ASP A 30 -3.88 -3.28 6.49
N LEU A 31 -3.58 -2.25 5.70
CA LEU A 31 -3.31 -0.90 6.17
C LEU A 31 -4.61 -0.12 6.44
N ASN A 32 -5.76 -0.68 6.09
CA ASN A 32 -7.12 -0.19 6.33
C ASN A 32 -7.48 1.20 5.79
N TYR A 33 -6.61 1.79 4.98
CA TYR A 33 -6.93 3.03 4.27
C TYR A 33 -8.05 2.83 3.25
N ARG A 34 -8.78 3.91 2.97
CA ARG A 34 -9.96 3.92 2.12
C ARG A 34 -9.79 4.84 0.93
N ILE A 35 -10.74 4.72 0.00
CA ILE A 35 -10.89 5.65 -1.11
C ILE A 35 -11.83 6.77 -0.67
N ASN A 36 -11.40 8.01 -0.85
CA ASN A 36 -12.24 9.18 -0.62
C ASN A 36 -13.31 9.26 -1.71
N GLY A 37 -14.58 9.40 -1.32
CA GLY A 37 -15.67 9.51 -2.27
C GLY A 37 -17.00 9.19 -1.63
N THR A 38 -18.09 9.60 -2.30
CA THR A 38 -19.41 9.16 -1.89
C THR A 38 -19.63 7.73 -2.31
N ARG A 39 -20.43 7.00 -1.54
CA ARG A 39 -20.85 5.63 -1.85
C ARG A 39 -21.42 5.50 -3.26
N LYS A 40 -22.33 6.41 -3.64
CA LYS A 40 -22.94 6.42 -4.98
C LYS A 40 -21.89 6.57 -6.08
N ALA A 41 -20.90 7.46 -5.90
CA ALA A 41 -19.85 7.67 -6.87
C ALA A 41 -18.95 6.43 -7.02
N ILE A 42 -18.49 5.84 -5.91
CA ILE A 42 -17.64 4.63 -5.93
C ILE A 42 -18.39 3.46 -6.57
N GLU A 43 -19.64 3.21 -6.16
CA GLU A 43 -20.49 2.18 -6.77
C GLU A 43 -20.69 2.39 -8.27
N TYR A 44 -20.95 3.63 -8.69
CA TYR A 44 -21.14 3.98 -10.09
C TYR A 44 -19.86 3.72 -10.90
N ILE A 45 -18.70 4.16 -10.39
CA ILE A 45 -17.40 3.95 -11.03
C ILE A 45 -17.15 2.47 -11.23
N ILE A 46 -17.26 1.68 -10.16
CA ILE A 46 -16.99 0.23 -10.18
C ILE A 46 -17.89 -0.52 -11.17
N LYS A 47 -19.15 -0.11 -11.31
CA LYS A 47 -20.13 -0.79 -12.17
C LYS A 47 -20.05 -0.36 -13.63
N ASN A 48 -19.70 0.89 -13.93
CA ASN A 48 -19.93 1.48 -15.26
C ASN A 48 -18.65 1.90 -16.00
N HIS A 49 -17.50 2.01 -15.32
CA HIS A 49 -16.26 2.44 -15.98
C HIS A 49 -15.38 1.25 -16.33
N LYS A 50 -14.73 1.31 -17.50
CA LYS A 50 -13.71 0.33 -17.89
C LYS A 50 -12.38 0.60 -17.20
N ASP A 51 -12.05 1.87 -17.01
CA ASP A 51 -10.87 2.32 -16.28
C ASP A 51 -11.24 2.80 -14.87
N ILE A 52 -11.73 1.87 -14.05
CA ILE A 52 -11.99 2.14 -12.63
C ILE A 52 -10.71 2.50 -11.87
N ARG A 53 -9.55 2.07 -12.38
CA ARG A 53 -8.27 2.07 -11.65
C ARG A 53 -7.72 3.48 -11.56
N SER A 54 -7.66 4.22 -12.67
CA SER A 54 -7.17 5.60 -12.65
C SER A 54 -7.97 6.47 -11.68
N ILE A 55 -9.30 6.40 -11.73
CA ILE A 55 -10.18 7.25 -10.92
C ILE A 55 -10.09 6.91 -9.42
N LEU A 56 -10.12 5.62 -9.07
CA LEU A 56 -10.13 5.19 -7.67
C LEU A 56 -8.76 5.37 -7.01
N VAL A 57 -7.66 5.10 -7.73
CA VAL A 57 -6.29 5.24 -7.21
C VAL A 57 -5.93 6.70 -6.94
N HIS A 58 -6.45 7.65 -7.72
CA HIS A 58 -6.25 9.09 -7.46
C HIS A 58 -6.92 9.57 -6.17
N ASN A 59 -8.00 8.92 -5.74
CA ASN A 59 -8.73 9.26 -4.52
C ASN A 59 -8.37 8.36 -3.33
N ASP A 60 -7.38 7.48 -3.49
CA ASP A 60 -6.90 6.56 -2.48
C ASP A 60 -6.12 7.30 -1.37
N GLN A 61 -6.54 7.15 -0.12
CA GLN A 61 -5.98 7.89 1.02
C GLN A 61 -4.46 7.73 1.18
N PRO A 62 -3.83 6.54 1.08
CA PRO A 62 -2.37 6.40 1.15
C PRO A 62 -1.66 7.26 0.11
N ASN A 63 -2.17 7.33 -1.13
CA ASN A 63 -1.56 8.15 -2.18
C ASN A 63 -1.67 9.64 -1.86
N LEU A 64 -2.83 10.07 -1.36
CA LEU A 64 -3.05 11.46 -0.95
C LEU A 64 -2.16 11.84 0.25
N GLU A 65 -2.04 10.98 1.25
CA GLU A 65 -1.23 11.23 2.44
C GLU A 65 0.29 11.14 2.13
N ARG A 66 0.70 10.27 1.19
CA ARG A 66 2.08 10.21 0.67
C ARG A 66 2.44 11.49 -0.10
N ALA A 67 1.53 12.01 -0.92
CA ALA A 67 1.73 13.27 -1.64
C ALA A 67 1.92 14.45 -0.68
N LYS A 68 1.30 14.41 0.51
CA LYS A 68 1.51 15.39 1.59
C LYS A 68 2.77 15.14 2.42
N GLY A 69 3.49 14.03 2.17
CA GLY A 69 4.66 13.63 2.95
C GLY A 69 4.36 13.13 4.37
N LEU A 70 3.11 12.79 4.68
CA LEU A 70 2.66 12.44 6.04
C LEU A 70 2.88 10.97 6.39
N VAL A 71 2.91 10.07 5.40
CA VAL A 71 3.04 8.62 5.60
C VAL A 71 3.95 8.01 4.55
N PHE A 72 4.52 6.83 4.86
CA PHE A 72 5.32 6.02 3.95
C PHE A 72 6.45 6.80 3.26
N ARG A 73 7.10 7.72 3.99
CA ARG A 73 8.20 8.53 3.46
C ARG A 73 9.32 7.63 2.94
N ARG A 74 9.73 7.85 1.68
CA ARG A 74 10.74 7.05 0.95
C ARG A 74 10.38 5.59 0.69
N PHE A 75 9.16 5.17 1.01
CA PHE A 75 8.63 3.89 0.55
C PHE A 75 8.13 4.01 -0.88
N TYR A 76 8.37 2.95 -1.64
CA TYR A 76 7.94 2.73 -2.99
C TYR A 76 6.87 1.64 -3.00
N GLU A 77 5.96 1.73 -3.97
CA GLU A 77 4.87 0.79 -4.15
C GLU A 77 4.69 0.56 -5.65
N GLY A 78 4.23 -0.63 -6.03
CA GLY A 78 3.90 -0.90 -7.43
C GLY A 78 2.61 -0.20 -7.86
N ASN A 79 2.38 -0.11 -9.16
CA ASN A 79 1.12 0.41 -9.67
C ASN A 79 -0.04 -0.52 -9.28
N LEU A 80 -1.10 0.05 -8.72
CA LEU A 80 -2.33 -0.69 -8.43
C LEU A 80 -3.11 -0.97 -9.73
N LEU A 81 -2.71 -2.03 -10.42
CA LEU A 81 -3.32 -2.45 -11.69
C LEU A 81 -4.47 -3.46 -11.51
N PHE A 82 -4.92 -3.68 -10.28
CA PHE A 82 -6.01 -4.58 -9.91
C PHE A 82 -7.20 -3.82 -9.28
N ARG A 83 -8.31 -4.51 -9.03
CA ARG A 83 -9.52 -3.91 -8.42
C ARG A 83 -9.32 -3.73 -6.91
N PRO A 84 -10.09 -2.86 -6.23
CA PRO A 84 -10.08 -2.79 -4.77
C PRO A 84 -10.22 -4.19 -4.13
N THR A 85 -9.37 -4.55 -3.18
CA THR A 85 -9.30 -5.90 -2.59
C THR A 85 -10.34 -6.16 -1.52
N TYR A 86 -10.98 -5.10 -1.04
CA TYR A 86 -12.04 -5.09 -0.04
C TYR A 86 -13.22 -4.29 -0.59
N LYS A 87 -14.49 -4.46 -0.21
CA LYS A 87 -15.12 -5.50 0.63
C LYS A 87 -15.95 -6.42 -0.26
N TYR A 88 -15.47 -7.62 -0.52
CA TYR A 88 -16.19 -8.60 -1.31
C TYR A 88 -17.26 -9.33 -0.49
N GLU A 89 -18.28 -9.82 -1.18
CA GLU A 89 -19.10 -10.91 -0.67
C GLU A 89 -18.25 -12.19 -0.58
N ILE A 90 -18.32 -12.89 0.55
CA ILE A 90 -17.62 -14.16 0.75
C ILE A 90 -18.14 -15.17 -0.29
N ALA A 91 -17.24 -15.97 -0.86
CA ALA A 91 -17.47 -16.95 -1.93
C ALA A 91 -17.94 -16.38 -3.29
N HIS A 92 -18.18 -15.08 -3.43
CA HIS A 92 -18.69 -14.45 -4.65
C HIS A 92 -17.71 -13.45 -5.24
N ASP A 93 -17.85 -13.13 -6.53
CA ASP A 93 -17.04 -12.10 -7.20
C ASP A 93 -17.81 -10.77 -7.34
N ALA A 94 -18.45 -10.37 -6.25
CA ALA A 94 -19.20 -9.13 -6.15
C ALA A 94 -18.82 -8.41 -4.87
N TYR A 95 -18.82 -7.08 -4.89
CA TYR A 95 -18.65 -6.28 -3.69
C TYR A 95 -19.93 -6.28 -2.85
N ASN A 96 -19.75 -6.33 -1.52
CA ASN A 96 -20.86 -6.24 -0.58
C ASN A 96 -21.25 -4.79 -0.34
N TYR A 97 -22.47 -4.44 -0.73
CA TYR A 97 -23.05 -3.10 -0.53
C TYR A 97 -24.21 -3.12 0.47
N THR A 98 -24.56 -4.25 1.07
CA THR A 98 -25.90 -4.45 1.65
C THR A 98 -26.18 -3.68 2.95
N LYS A 99 -25.17 -3.24 3.73
CA LYS A 99 -25.42 -2.53 5.00
C LYS A 99 -25.19 -1.02 4.92
N LYS A 100 -26.05 -0.23 5.60
CA LYS A 100 -25.94 1.25 5.69
C LYS A 100 -24.64 1.75 6.35
N LYS A 101 -23.98 0.92 7.18
CA LYS A 101 -22.67 1.19 7.79
C LYS A 101 -21.50 0.57 7.02
N ASP A 102 -21.75 -0.09 5.89
CA ASP A 102 -20.68 -0.80 5.19
C ASP A 102 -19.71 0.13 4.49
N ARG A 103 -18.45 -0.23 4.68
CA ARG A 103 -17.27 0.39 4.12
C ARG A 103 -17.29 0.16 2.61
N MET A 104 -16.98 1.20 1.84
CA MET A 104 -16.90 1.11 0.39
C MET A 104 -15.71 0.26 -0.06
N PRO A 105 -15.76 -0.29 -1.28
CA PRO A 105 -14.61 -0.99 -1.81
C PRO A 105 -13.35 -0.13 -1.72
N ALA A 106 -12.24 -0.73 -1.28
CA ALA A 106 -10.99 -0.03 -1.00
C ALA A 106 -9.76 -0.93 -1.23
N TYR A 107 -8.61 -0.28 -1.42
CA TYR A 107 -7.29 -0.92 -1.49
C TYR A 107 -6.67 -0.96 -0.09
N CYS A 108 -7.27 -1.77 0.79
CA CYS A 108 -6.82 -1.93 2.18
C CYS A 108 -5.47 -2.67 2.25
N ASP A 109 -5.27 -3.64 1.38
CA ASP A 109 -4.16 -4.59 1.42
C ASP A 109 -3.01 -4.11 0.52
N ARG A 110 -1.86 -3.79 1.10
CA ARG A 110 -0.76 -3.09 0.40
C ARG A 110 0.59 -3.72 0.67
N VAL A 111 1.50 -3.61 -0.29
CA VAL A 111 2.89 -4.04 -0.14
C VAL A 111 3.81 -2.96 -0.67
N LEU A 112 4.62 -2.41 0.22
CA LEU A 112 5.56 -1.34 -0.03
C LEU A 112 6.98 -1.84 0.26
N TYR A 113 7.97 -1.16 -0.31
CA TYR A 113 9.36 -1.39 0.01
C TYR A 113 10.13 -0.08 0.17
N LYS A 114 11.19 -0.09 0.99
CA LYS A 114 12.10 1.04 1.18
C LYS A 114 13.53 0.54 1.17
N ARG A 115 14.40 1.21 0.44
CA ARG A 115 15.85 1.02 0.56
C ARG A 115 16.39 1.93 1.67
N GLY A 116 17.12 1.37 2.63
CA GLY A 116 17.73 2.12 3.73
C GLY A 116 18.71 3.20 3.24
N GLN A 117 18.90 4.28 4.03
CA GLN A 117 19.95 5.26 3.72
C GLN A 117 21.32 4.61 3.86
N GLY A 118 22.19 4.81 2.86
CA GLY A 118 23.52 4.18 2.85
C GLY A 118 23.52 2.68 2.56
N SER A 119 22.35 2.09 2.27
CA SER A 119 22.21 0.69 1.85
C SER A 119 23.07 0.41 0.63
N ARG A 120 23.75 -0.75 0.67
CA ARG A 120 24.51 -1.29 -0.47
C ARG A 120 23.64 -2.16 -1.37
N ALA A 121 22.38 -2.40 -1.02
CA ALA A 121 21.47 -3.13 -1.89
C ALA A 121 21.37 -2.46 -3.26
N GLY A 122 21.47 -3.28 -4.30
CA GLY A 122 21.40 -2.84 -5.67
C GLY A 122 19.98 -2.46 -6.09
N ARG A 123 19.69 -2.64 -7.38
CA ARG A 123 18.37 -2.35 -7.93
C ARG A 123 17.31 -3.29 -7.34
N VAL A 124 16.17 -2.71 -6.96
CA VAL A 124 14.92 -3.42 -6.65
C VAL A 124 13.99 -3.25 -7.84
N ARG A 125 13.44 -4.35 -8.35
CA ARG A 125 12.42 -4.33 -9.41
C ARG A 125 11.19 -5.08 -8.93
N ILE A 126 10.02 -4.44 -8.99
CA ILE A 126 8.74 -5.14 -8.83
C ILE A 126 8.46 -5.88 -10.13
N ARG A 127 8.43 -7.20 -10.07
CA ARG A 127 8.12 -8.08 -11.21
C ARG A 127 6.63 -8.33 -11.35
N LEU A 128 5.92 -8.43 -10.23
CA LEU A 128 4.47 -8.60 -10.18
C LEU A 128 3.92 -7.86 -8.97
N TYR A 129 2.78 -7.20 -9.12
CA TYR A 129 1.98 -6.69 -8.02
C TYR A 129 0.50 -6.79 -8.38
N THR A 130 -0.21 -7.74 -7.78
CA THR A 130 -1.58 -8.10 -8.17
C THR A 130 -2.37 -8.69 -7.01
N ASP A 131 -3.70 -8.71 -7.13
CA ASP A 131 -4.58 -9.48 -6.28
C ASP A 131 -4.73 -10.94 -6.76
N VAL A 132 -5.29 -11.79 -5.90
CA VAL A 132 -5.61 -13.20 -6.16
C VAL A 132 -7.13 -13.39 -6.16
N GLN A 133 -7.76 -13.28 -7.34
CA GLN A 133 -9.23 -13.22 -7.47
C GLN A 133 -9.96 -14.56 -7.24
N HIS A 134 -9.26 -15.68 -7.39
CA HIS A 134 -9.86 -17.01 -7.26
C HIS A 134 -9.95 -17.48 -5.80
N LEU A 135 -9.21 -16.87 -4.86
CA LEU A 135 -9.34 -17.15 -3.43
C LEU A 135 -10.41 -16.26 -2.80
N ARG A 136 -11.55 -16.84 -2.45
CA ARG A 136 -12.77 -16.11 -2.06
C ARG A 136 -13.28 -16.48 -0.67
N THR A 137 -12.41 -17.01 0.18
CA THR A 137 -12.73 -17.44 1.55
C THR A 137 -12.91 -16.26 2.52
N SER A 138 -12.52 -15.05 2.12
CA SER A 138 -12.62 -13.81 2.89
C SER A 138 -13.35 -12.72 2.08
N ASP A 139 -13.81 -11.67 2.77
CA ASP A 139 -14.24 -10.41 2.16
C ASP A 139 -13.06 -9.54 1.65
N HIS A 140 -11.82 -9.97 1.91
CA HIS A 140 -10.62 -9.49 1.26
C HIS A 140 -10.16 -10.43 0.13
N ARG A 141 -9.45 -9.87 -0.86
CA ARG A 141 -8.68 -10.62 -1.86
C ARG A 141 -7.20 -10.55 -1.51
N PRO A 142 -6.48 -11.69 -1.42
CA PRO A 142 -5.04 -11.67 -1.14
C PRO A 142 -4.29 -10.81 -2.15
N VAL A 143 -3.25 -10.12 -1.67
CA VAL A 143 -2.36 -9.32 -2.52
C VAL A 143 -0.99 -9.97 -2.54
N VAL A 144 -0.41 -10.07 -3.73
CA VAL A 144 0.91 -10.68 -3.97
C VAL A 144 1.81 -9.65 -4.65
N ALA A 145 3.04 -9.52 -4.14
CA ALA A 145 4.11 -8.77 -4.76
C ALA A 145 5.35 -9.65 -4.92
N ILE A 146 5.93 -9.66 -6.12
CA ILE A 146 7.18 -10.39 -6.43
C ILE A 146 8.24 -9.38 -6.78
N PHE A 147 9.42 -9.50 -6.17
CA PHE A 147 10.53 -8.58 -6.34
C PHE A 147 11.77 -9.31 -6.86
N ASP A 148 12.45 -8.71 -7.83
CA ASP A 148 13.83 -9.06 -8.18
C ASP A 148 14.77 -8.12 -7.42
N LEU A 149 15.71 -8.69 -6.66
CA LEU A 149 16.60 -7.96 -5.77
C LEU A 149 18.05 -8.19 -6.19
N ALA A 150 18.77 -7.12 -6.50
CA ALA A 150 20.23 -7.19 -6.62
C ALA A 150 20.87 -7.05 -5.24
N THR A 151 21.61 -8.07 -4.83
CA THR A 151 22.33 -8.11 -3.55
C THR A 151 23.83 -8.02 -3.78
N CYS A 152 24.57 -7.55 -2.77
CA CYS A 152 26.03 -7.59 -2.77
C CYS A 152 26.50 -8.72 -1.87
N ALA A 153 27.38 -9.57 -2.38
CA ALA A 153 28.06 -10.54 -1.54
C ALA A 153 29.00 -9.80 -0.59
N HIS A 154 28.95 -10.13 0.70
CA HIS A 154 30.01 -9.75 1.61
C HIS A 154 31.18 -10.72 1.38
N LEU A 155 32.24 -10.22 0.75
CA LEU A 155 33.49 -10.95 0.66
C LEU A 155 34.31 -10.60 1.91
N PRO A 156 34.49 -11.52 2.86
CA PRO A 156 35.34 -11.26 4.01
C PRO A 156 36.76 -11.00 3.49
N SER A 157 37.36 -9.91 3.95
CA SER A 157 38.77 -9.65 3.71
C SER A 157 39.58 -10.71 4.45
N PHE A 158 40.19 -11.65 3.71
CA PHE A 158 41.17 -12.55 4.29
C PHE A 158 42.32 -11.73 4.86
N PRO A 159 42.69 -11.89 6.15
CA PRO A 159 43.90 -11.27 6.67
C PRO A 159 45.10 -11.81 5.87
N ARG A 160 45.96 -10.89 5.40
CA ARG A 160 47.22 -11.23 4.74
C ARG A 160 48.22 -11.76 5.76
#